data_AF-A0A9E2D0H8-F1
#
_entry.id   AF-A0A9E2D0H8-F1
#
_cell.length_a   1.000
_cell.length_b   1.000
_cell.length_c   1.000
_cell.angle_alpha   90.00
_cell.angle_beta   90.00
_cell.angle_gamma   90.00
#
_symmetry.space_group_name_H-M   'P 1'
#
loop_
_entity.id
_entity.type
_entity.pdbx_description
1 polymer ?
#
loop_
_entity_poly.entity_id
_entity_poly.type
_entity_poly.pdbx_seq_one_letter_code
_entity_poly.pdbx_strand_id
1 'polypeptide(L)'
;MTSSAQLEQVAEEIRRIYQADRVNAADLVEEHLNQALADYGPSERLAFLESCIAGFGHVPVVPVPPPSSPAEMSSESFNNLLTMLLGKEILERDLSTEEMIKHLAAALNTVFDSVNKLIGGINATLMGSASGEETIRVVISSSIDEKKGIASLEKYLDQIGQFFAIALRAYKEAAQTKIGEILNELDPERIAEENENGLKFGPLRKAHQFDCYQDKYKTLQNWHRSGLLLEAFMKEFEKNCQKLYQKRE
;
A
#
# COMPACT_ATOMS: atom_id res chain seq x y z
N MET A 1 -22.85 -31.38 -62.21
CA MET A 1 -23.95 -30.76 -61.43
C MET A 1 -24.16 -31.45 -60.07
N THR A 2 -23.07 -31.84 -59.40
CA THR A 2 -23.08 -32.57 -58.11
C THR A 2 -22.53 -31.75 -56.93
N SER A 3 -21.92 -30.58 -57.19
CA SER A 3 -21.18 -29.79 -56.19
C SER A 3 -22.08 -28.99 -55.23
N SER A 4 -23.23 -28.48 -55.67
CA SER A 4 -24.08 -27.62 -54.82
C SER A 4 -24.81 -28.39 -53.70
N ALA A 5 -25.22 -29.63 -53.94
CA ALA A 5 -25.92 -30.45 -52.95
C ALA A 5 -24.98 -30.94 -51.83
N GLN A 6 -23.70 -31.17 -52.13
CA GLN A 6 -22.70 -31.53 -51.14
C GLN A 6 -22.31 -30.32 -50.27
N LEU A 7 -22.31 -29.12 -50.86
CA LEU A 7 -21.99 -27.88 -50.15
C LEU A 7 -23.03 -27.52 -49.09
N GLU A 8 -24.33 -27.74 -49.37
CA GLU A 8 -25.40 -27.52 -48.39
C GLU A 8 -25.37 -28.54 -47.24
N GLN A 9 -25.04 -29.81 -47.53
CA GLN A 9 -24.92 -30.85 -46.50
C GLN A 9 -23.76 -30.58 -45.53
N VAL A 10 -22.58 -30.26 -46.07
CA VAL A 10 -21.40 -29.92 -45.26
C VAL A 10 -21.66 -28.64 -44.47
N ALA A 11 -22.34 -27.66 -45.05
CA ALA A 11 -22.66 -26.42 -44.34
C ALA A 11 -23.59 -26.64 -43.14
N GLU A 12 -24.58 -27.51 -43.27
CA GLU A 12 -25.52 -27.81 -42.19
C GLU A 12 -24.88 -28.64 -41.07
N GLU A 13 -23.96 -29.55 -41.42
CA GLU A 13 -23.18 -30.32 -40.45
C GLU A 13 -22.23 -29.42 -39.65
N ILE A 14 -21.57 -28.44 -40.30
CA ILE A 14 -20.73 -27.45 -39.62
C ILE A 14 -21.55 -26.60 -38.64
N ARG A 15 -22.77 -26.17 -39.02
CA ARG A 15 -23.67 -25.45 -38.10
C ARG A 15 -24.08 -26.32 -36.92
N ARG A 16 -24.33 -27.61 -37.15
CA ARG A 16 -24.70 -28.56 -36.10
C ARG A 16 -23.56 -28.81 -35.10
N ILE A 17 -22.33 -28.96 -35.59
CA ILE A 17 -21.13 -29.10 -34.74
C ILE A 17 -20.91 -27.82 -33.92
N TYR A 18 -21.04 -26.66 -34.55
CA TYR A 18 -20.88 -25.37 -33.87
C TYR A 18 -21.97 -25.11 -32.81
N GLN A 19 -23.20 -25.57 -33.03
CA GLN A 19 -24.28 -25.47 -32.05
C GLN A 19 -24.14 -26.44 -30.87
N ALA A 20 -23.53 -27.61 -31.09
CA ALA A 20 -23.40 -28.65 -30.07
C ALA A 20 -22.28 -28.36 -29.06
N ASP A 21 -21.14 -27.82 -29.50
CA ASP A 21 -20.03 -27.47 -28.61
C ASP A 21 -19.27 -26.24 -29.11
N ARG A 22 -19.69 -25.05 -28.66
CA ARG A 22 -19.10 -23.76 -29.08
C ARG A 22 -17.64 -23.57 -28.69
N VAL A 23 -17.15 -24.33 -27.70
CA VAL A 23 -15.79 -24.14 -27.16
C VAL A 23 -14.78 -24.96 -27.96
N ASN A 24 -15.14 -26.18 -28.38
CA ASN A 24 -14.29 -27.05 -29.21
C ASN A 24 -14.71 -27.12 -30.69
N ALA A 25 -15.67 -26.29 -31.10
CA ALA A 25 -16.21 -26.30 -32.46
C ALA A 25 -15.15 -26.11 -33.54
N ALA A 26 -14.11 -25.32 -33.28
CA ALA A 26 -13.07 -25.03 -34.27
C ALA A 26 -12.30 -26.30 -34.67
N ASP A 27 -11.82 -27.05 -33.68
CA ASP A 27 -11.03 -28.27 -33.90
C ASP A 27 -11.89 -29.38 -34.54
N LEU A 28 -13.15 -29.51 -34.10
CA LEU A 28 -14.09 -30.51 -34.64
C LEU A 28 -14.53 -30.16 -36.08
N VAL A 29 -14.69 -28.88 -36.41
CA VAL A 29 -15.00 -28.44 -37.77
C VAL A 29 -13.79 -28.64 -38.69
N GLU A 30 -12.57 -28.40 -38.20
CA GLU A 30 -11.34 -28.65 -38.96
C GLU A 30 -11.16 -30.15 -39.26
N GLU A 31 -11.38 -31.02 -38.28
CA GLU A 31 -11.32 -32.47 -38.48
C GLU A 31 -12.38 -32.94 -39.48
N HIS A 32 -13.61 -32.43 -39.37
CA HIS A 32 -14.70 -32.78 -40.29
C HIS A 32 -14.44 -32.31 -41.72
N LEU A 33 -13.92 -31.09 -41.89
CA LEU A 33 -13.52 -30.57 -43.21
C LEU A 33 -12.37 -31.38 -43.82
N ASN A 34 -11.39 -31.80 -43.01
CA ASN A 34 -10.29 -32.64 -43.47
C ASN A 34 -10.75 -34.03 -43.93
N GLN A 35 -11.74 -34.63 -43.26
CA GLN A 35 -12.32 -35.91 -43.65
C GLN A 35 -13.22 -35.77 -44.90
N ALA A 36 -14.09 -34.76 -44.96
CA ALA A 36 -15.00 -34.53 -46.08
C ALA A 36 -14.26 -34.14 -47.37
N LEU A 37 -13.08 -33.50 -47.25
CA LEU A 37 -12.26 -33.06 -48.38
C LEU A 37 -11.12 -34.02 -48.72
N ALA A 38 -11.03 -35.19 -48.07
CA ALA A 38 -9.93 -36.14 -48.23
C ALA A 38 -9.71 -36.55 -49.69
N ASP A 39 -10.79 -36.71 -50.46
CA ASP A 39 -10.77 -37.21 -51.85
C ASP A 39 -10.56 -36.10 -52.90
N TYR A 40 -10.50 -34.83 -52.51
CA TYR A 40 -10.33 -33.69 -53.42
C TYR A 40 -8.87 -33.27 -53.57
N GLY A 41 -8.49 -32.84 -54.78
CA GLY A 41 -7.18 -32.26 -55.05
C GLY A 41 -6.98 -30.89 -54.35
N PRO A 42 -5.75 -30.46 -54.05
CA PRO A 42 -5.48 -29.24 -53.27
C PRO A 42 -6.11 -27.97 -53.86
N SER A 43 -6.22 -27.87 -55.18
CA SER A 43 -6.87 -26.75 -55.87
C SER A 43 -8.40 -26.79 -55.78
N GLU A 44 -9.00 -27.99 -55.70
CA GLU A 44 -10.45 -28.17 -55.58
C GLU A 44 -10.91 -27.95 -54.14
N ARG A 45 -10.07 -28.31 -53.15
CA ARG A 45 -10.31 -28.00 -51.73
C ARG A 45 -10.43 -26.51 -51.47
N LEU A 46 -9.53 -25.71 -52.06
CA LEU A 46 -9.56 -24.25 -51.93
C LEU A 46 -10.82 -23.65 -52.57
N ALA A 47 -11.18 -24.07 -53.79
CA ALA A 47 -12.38 -23.59 -54.46
C ALA A 47 -13.67 -23.96 -53.69
N PHE A 48 -13.68 -25.14 -53.05
CA PHE A 48 -14.79 -25.58 -52.20
C PHE A 48 -14.88 -24.79 -50.90
N LEU A 49 -13.75 -24.51 -50.24
CA LEU A 49 -13.69 -23.68 -49.02
C LEU A 49 -14.11 -22.24 -49.30
N GLU A 50 -13.65 -21.64 -50.40
CA GLU A 50 -14.09 -20.30 -50.82
C GLU A 50 -15.60 -20.25 -51.07
N SER A 51 -16.16 -21.30 -51.68
CA SER A 51 -17.60 -21.43 -51.91
C SER A 51 -18.39 -21.62 -50.60
N CYS A 52 -17.83 -22.35 -49.63
CA CYS A 52 -18.42 -22.48 -48.29
C CYS A 52 -18.41 -21.14 -47.54
N ILE A 53 -17.27 -20.42 -47.54
CA ILE A 53 -17.15 -19.09 -46.93
C ILE A 53 -18.16 -18.11 -47.55
N ALA A 54 -18.34 -18.16 -48.87
CA ALA A 54 -19.37 -17.37 -49.55
C ALA A 54 -20.80 -17.78 -49.12
N GLY A 55 -21.06 -19.08 -48.94
CA GLY A 55 -22.35 -19.60 -48.45
C GLY A 55 -22.65 -19.29 -46.98
N PHE A 56 -21.61 -19.10 -46.16
CA PHE A 56 -21.72 -18.66 -44.76
C PHE A 56 -21.74 -17.13 -44.62
N GLY A 57 -21.54 -16.38 -45.70
CA GLY A 57 -21.34 -14.94 -45.70
C GLY A 57 -22.54 -14.10 -46.11
N HIS A 58 -23.52 -13.94 -45.21
CA HIS A 58 -24.11 -12.62 -44.94
C HIS A 58 -24.79 -12.62 -43.56
N VAL A 59 -23.99 -12.63 -42.48
CA VAL A 59 -24.41 -11.95 -41.26
C VAL A 59 -24.26 -10.45 -41.55
N PRO A 60 -25.30 -9.62 -41.39
CA PRO A 60 -25.18 -8.20 -41.64
C PRO A 60 -24.07 -7.65 -40.75
N VAL A 61 -23.07 -7.06 -41.41
CA VAL A 61 -22.05 -6.23 -40.80
C VAL A 61 -22.78 -5.04 -40.20
N VAL A 62 -23.16 -5.16 -38.92
CA VAL A 62 -23.22 -3.99 -38.04
C VAL A 62 -21.82 -3.37 -38.12
N PRO A 63 -21.68 -2.06 -38.40
CA PRO A 63 -20.39 -1.44 -38.63
C PRO A 63 -19.49 -1.73 -37.44
N VAL A 64 -18.44 -2.52 -37.70
CA VAL A 64 -17.35 -2.80 -36.78
C VAL A 64 -16.69 -1.45 -36.45
N PRO A 65 -16.70 -0.99 -35.19
CA PRO A 65 -15.81 0.07 -34.75
C PRO A 65 -14.35 -0.40 -34.95
N PRO A 66 -13.37 0.52 -35.09
CA PRO A 66 -11.97 0.17 -35.36
C PRO A 66 -11.40 -0.86 -34.37
N PRO A 67 -10.34 -1.59 -34.75
CA PRO A 67 -9.90 -2.83 -34.09
C PRO A 67 -9.75 -2.62 -32.59
N SER A 68 -10.51 -3.41 -31.83
CA SER A 68 -10.45 -3.47 -30.38
C SER A 68 -9.03 -3.83 -29.98
N SER A 69 -8.44 -2.94 -29.20
CA SER A 69 -7.25 -3.08 -28.39
C SER A 69 -7.14 -4.48 -27.74
N PRO A 70 -5.92 -4.97 -27.47
CA PRO A 70 -5.72 -6.27 -26.83
C PRO A 70 -6.50 -6.33 -25.51
N ALA A 71 -7.45 -7.27 -25.43
CA ALA A 71 -8.24 -7.63 -24.25
C ALA A 71 -8.49 -6.44 -23.31
N GLU A 72 -9.42 -5.55 -23.67
CA GLU A 72 -9.98 -4.58 -22.73
C GLU A 72 -10.50 -5.36 -21.52
N MET A 73 -9.74 -5.33 -20.42
CA MET A 73 -10.26 -5.67 -19.11
C MET A 73 -11.58 -4.92 -18.97
N SER A 74 -12.69 -5.64 -18.83
CA SER A 74 -14.02 -5.03 -18.75
C SER A 74 -13.95 -3.81 -17.82
N SER A 75 -14.27 -2.64 -18.35
CA SER A 75 -14.25 -1.36 -17.65
C SER A 75 -15.00 -1.43 -16.32
N GLU A 76 -16.01 -2.29 -16.27
CA GLU A 76 -16.80 -2.64 -15.09
C GLU A 76 -16.00 -3.36 -13.98
N SER A 77 -15.16 -4.34 -14.33
CA SER A 77 -14.28 -5.01 -13.35
C SER A 77 -13.18 -4.08 -12.82
N PHE A 78 -12.67 -3.18 -13.67
CA PHE A 78 -11.70 -2.17 -13.27
C PHE A 78 -12.34 -1.09 -12.38
N ASN A 79 -13.56 -0.67 -12.70
CA ASN A 79 -14.37 0.24 -11.86
C ASN A 79 -14.68 -0.35 -10.48
N ASN A 80 -15.02 -1.63 -10.41
CA ASN A 80 -15.22 -2.32 -9.13
C ASN A 80 -13.93 -2.38 -8.30
N LEU A 81 -12.79 -2.69 -8.92
CA LEU A 81 -11.48 -2.66 -8.25
C LEU A 81 -11.13 -1.26 -7.73
N LEU A 82 -11.35 -0.22 -8.52
CA LEU A 82 -11.10 1.17 -8.13
C LEU A 82 -12.02 1.62 -6.99
N THR A 83 -13.30 1.25 -7.04
CA THR A 83 -14.27 1.56 -5.99
C THR A 83 -13.91 0.84 -4.68
N MET A 84 -13.44 -0.41 -4.78
CA MET A 84 -12.97 -1.19 -3.64
C MET A 84 -11.67 -0.64 -3.03
N LEU A 85 -10.75 -0.11 -3.85
CA LEU A 85 -9.47 0.45 -3.40
C LEU A 85 -9.56 1.90 -2.89
N LEU A 86 -10.43 2.73 -3.49
CA LEU A 86 -10.51 4.16 -3.20
C LEU A 86 -11.70 4.51 -2.28
N GLY A 87 -12.55 3.52 -1.96
CA GLY A 87 -13.54 3.59 -0.88
C GLY A 87 -14.70 4.58 -1.11
N LYS A 88 -14.81 5.17 -2.30
CA LYS A 88 -15.96 5.97 -2.73
C LYS A 88 -16.32 5.63 -4.15
N GLU A 89 -17.63 5.55 -4.41
CA GLU A 89 -18.21 5.46 -5.74
C GLU A 89 -17.62 6.58 -6.62
N ILE A 90 -16.66 6.22 -7.48
CA ILE A 90 -16.22 7.07 -8.60
C ILE A 90 -17.28 7.01 -9.73
N LEU A 91 -18.40 6.30 -9.47
CA LEU A 91 -19.45 5.91 -10.41
C LEU A 91 -20.28 7.06 -11.00
N GLU A 92 -20.01 8.33 -10.68
CA GLU A 92 -20.75 9.45 -11.30
C GLU A 92 -20.01 10.15 -12.44
N ARG A 93 -18.84 9.66 -12.87
CA ARG A 93 -18.19 10.19 -14.07
C ARG A 93 -17.87 9.05 -15.03
N ASP A 94 -18.41 9.13 -16.24
CA ASP A 94 -17.99 8.37 -17.42
C ASP A 94 -16.53 8.71 -17.77
N LEU A 95 -15.60 8.39 -16.88
CA LEU A 95 -14.17 8.57 -17.09
C LEU A 95 -13.70 7.44 -17.99
N SER A 96 -12.91 7.80 -19.00
CA SER A 96 -12.27 6.80 -19.84
C SER A 96 -11.29 5.95 -19.01
N THR A 97 -11.05 4.71 -19.44
CA THR A 97 -10.08 3.80 -18.80
C THR A 97 -8.71 4.46 -18.61
N GLU A 98 -8.29 5.30 -19.56
CA GLU A 98 -7.04 6.04 -19.51
C GLU A 98 -7.03 7.11 -18.41
N GLU A 99 -8.12 7.86 -18.24
CA GLU A 99 -8.27 8.84 -17.15
C GLU A 99 -8.35 8.17 -15.78
N MET A 100 -9.00 7.01 -15.69
CA MET A 100 -9.07 6.23 -14.46
C MET A 100 -7.69 5.70 -14.03
N ILE A 101 -6.89 5.19 -14.98
CA ILE A 101 -5.50 4.79 -14.72
C ILE A 101 -4.67 5.99 -14.26
N LYS A 102 -4.84 7.15 -14.88
CA LYS A 102 -4.16 8.39 -14.49
C LYS A 102 -4.53 8.83 -13.07
N HIS A 103 -5.80 8.73 -12.70
CA HIS A 103 -6.28 9.03 -11.35
C HIS A 103 -5.76 8.03 -10.31
N LEU A 104 -5.74 6.73 -10.63
CA LEU A 104 -5.15 5.71 -9.77
C LEU A 104 -3.66 5.95 -9.56
N ALA A 105 -2.92 6.23 -10.64
CA ALA A 105 -1.51 6.56 -10.58
C ALA A 105 -1.26 7.81 -9.73
N ALA A 106 -2.10 8.85 -9.86
CA ALA A 106 -2.01 10.05 -9.03
C ALA A 106 -2.31 9.78 -7.55
N ALA A 107 -3.30 8.93 -7.25
CA ALA A 107 -3.62 8.52 -5.88
C ALA A 107 -2.47 7.70 -5.26
N LEU A 108 -1.94 6.73 -5.99
CA LEU A 108 -0.78 5.93 -5.55
C LEU A 108 0.48 6.79 -5.37
N ASN A 109 0.74 7.73 -6.28
CA ASN A 109 1.83 8.70 -6.12
C ASN A 109 1.68 9.50 -4.83
N THR A 110 0.46 9.96 -4.53
CA THR A 110 0.17 10.71 -3.30
C THR A 110 0.40 9.85 -2.05
N VAL A 111 0.00 8.58 -2.07
CA VAL A 111 0.23 7.64 -0.97
C VAL A 111 1.73 7.43 -0.79
N PHE A 112 2.47 7.09 -1.85
CA PHE A 112 3.92 6.88 -1.77
C PHE A 112 4.67 8.12 -1.28
N ASP A 113 4.33 9.31 -1.78
CA ASP A 113 4.95 10.55 -1.33
C ASP A 113 4.65 10.85 0.14
N SER A 114 3.43 10.56 0.59
CA SER A 114 3.03 10.74 2.00
C SER A 114 3.78 9.77 2.92
N VAL A 115 3.93 8.51 2.51
CA VAL A 115 4.67 7.50 3.27
C VAL A 115 6.17 7.85 3.30
N ASN A 116 6.77 8.26 2.18
CA ASN A 116 8.17 8.71 2.17
C ASN A 116 8.40 9.95 3.06
N LYS A 117 7.48 10.93 3.03
CA LYS A 117 7.55 12.10 3.93
C LYS A 117 7.44 11.70 5.40
N LEU A 118 6.58 10.73 5.72
CA LEU A 118 6.42 10.24 7.08
C LEU A 118 7.68 9.56 7.58
N ILE A 119 8.26 8.65 6.78
CA ILE A 119 9.48 7.93 7.17
C ILE A 119 10.67 8.90 7.24
N GLY A 120 10.83 9.79 6.26
CA GLY A 120 11.85 10.83 6.28
C GLY A 120 11.74 11.75 7.50
N GLY A 121 10.51 12.15 7.87
CA GLY A 121 10.26 12.93 9.08
C GLY A 121 10.60 12.18 10.36
N ILE A 122 10.26 10.89 10.44
CA ILE A 122 10.60 10.01 11.57
C ILE A 122 12.12 9.87 11.69
N ASN A 123 12.84 9.55 10.62
CA ASN A 123 14.29 9.39 10.66
C ASN A 123 15.02 10.69 11.00
N ALA A 124 14.59 11.81 10.43
CA ALA A 124 15.18 13.12 10.73
C ALA A 124 14.94 13.56 12.17
N THR A 125 13.76 13.30 12.72
CA THR A 125 13.36 13.83 14.05
C THR A 125 13.68 12.86 15.19
N LEU A 126 13.57 11.55 14.98
CA LEU A 126 13.69 10.54 16.04
C LEU A 126 15.04 9.80 16.01
N MET A 127 15.68 9.68 14.84
CA MET A 127 16.91 8.87 14.67
C MET A 127 18.16 9.68 14.37
N GLY A 128 18.04 11.00 14.14
CA GLY A 128 19.16 11.93 13.94
C GLY A 128 20.05 11.62 12.73
N SER A 129 19.64 10.66 11.90
CA SER A 129 20.36 10.19 10.72
C SER A 129 19.40 10.20 9.55
N ALA A 130 19.72 11.02 8.54
CA ALA A 130 19.18 10.84 7.21
C ALA A 130 19.86 9.60 6.62
N SER A 131 19.52 8.41 7.13
CA SER A 131 19.88 7.19 6.42
C SER A 131 19.26 7.32 5.03
N GLY A 132 20.08 7.17 4.00
CA GLY A 132 19.68 7.35 2.60
C GLY A 132 18.64 6.31 2.24
N GLU A 133 17.38 6.60 2.55
CA GLU A 133 16.29 5.70 2.27
C GLU A 133 15.95 5.80 0.79
N GLU A 134 16.22 4.70 0.09
CA GLU A 134 15.64 4.45 -1.21
C GLU A 134 14.13 4.71 -1.11
N THR A 135 13.64 5.56 -2.00
CA THR A 135 12.23 5.91 -2.08
C THR A 135 11.44 4.62 -2.30
N ILE A 136 10.24 4.48 -1.71
CA ILE A 136 9.38 3.30 -1.92
C ILE A 136 9.25 2.92 -3.41
N ARG A 137 9.28 3.92 -4.31
CA ARG A 137 9.29 3.73 -5.76
C ARG A 137 10.54 3.00 -6.27
N VAL A 138 11.73 3.30 -5.76
CA VAL A 138 13.00 2.62 -6.11
C VAL A 138 12.96 1.17 -5.63
N VAL A 139 12.42 0.92 -4.44
CA VAL A 139 12.32 -0.43 -3.87
C VAL A 139 11.24 -1.26 -4.58
N ILE A 140 10.11 -0.67 -4.95
CA ILE A 140 9.08 -1.36 -5.76
C ILE A 140 9.62 -1.64 -7.17
N SER A 141 10.26 -0.66 -7.83
CA SER A 141 10.80 -0.83 -9.19
C SER A 141 11.91 -1.88 -9.26
N SER A 142 12.79 -1.97 -8.27
CA SER A 142 13.82 -3.02 -8.19
C SER A 142 13.25 -4.40 -7.87
N SER A 143 12.01 -4.47 -7.38
CA SER A 143 11.35 -5.70 -6.93
C SER A 143 10.23 -6.20 -7.85
N ILE A 144 9.95 -5.46 -8.94
CA ILE A 144 8.91 -5.77 -9.93
C ILE A 144 9.27 -6.99 -10.79
N ASP A 145 10.54 -7.33 -10.95
CA ASP A 145 10.99 -8.51 -11.71
C ASP A 145 10.71 -9.85 -11.00
N GLU A 146 10.40 -9.87 -9.69
CA GLU A 146 10.29 -11.14 -8.94
C GLU A 146 9.29 -11.12 -7.77
N LYS A 147 7.99 -10.82 -7.95
CA LYS A 147 6.96 -10.93 -6.86
C LYS A 147 7.29 -10.22 -5.51
N LYS A 148 8.38 -9.46 -5.43
CA LYS A 148 8.98 -8.89 -4.21
C LYS A 148 8.45 -7.49 -3.91
N GLY A 149 7.79 -6.85 -4.88
CA GLY A 149 7.29 -5.47 -4.75
C GLY A 149 6.16 -5.28 -3.73
N ILE A 150 5.37 -6.31 -3.45
CA ILE A 150 4.33 -6.25 -2.39
C ILE A 150 4.96 -6.47 -1.01
N ALA A 151 5.91 -7.40 -0.91
CA ALA A 151 6.66 -7.66 0.32
C ALA A 151 7.51 -6.45 0.76
N SER A 152 7.96 -5.61 -0.18
CA SER A 152 8.69 -4.38 0.15
C SER A 152 7.80 -3.29 0.74
N LEU A 153 6.58 -3.08 0.22
CA LEU A 153 5.64 -2.12 0.80
C LEU A 153 5.18 -2.55 2.20
N GLU A 154 4.87 -3.83 2.39
CA GLU A 154 4.53 -4.41 3.70
C GLU A 154 5.66 -4.18 4.71
N LYS A 155 6.92 -4.40 4.31
CA LYS A 155 8.10 -4.11 5.13
C LYS A 155 8.19 -2.64 5.56
N TYR A 156 7.86 -1.69 4.68
CA TYR A 156 7.83 -0.27 5.02
C TYR A 156 6.70 0.09 5.99
N LEU A 157 5.52 -0.48 5.81
CA LEU A 157 4.39 -0.29 6.73
C LEU A 157 4.68 -0.90 8.10
N ASP A 158 5.30 -2.06 8.14
CA ASP A 158 5.79 -2.69 9.37
C ASP A 158 6.86 -1.85 10.06
N GLN A 159 7.79 -1.26 9.30
CA GLN A 159 8.77 -0.33 9.84
C GLN A 159 8.08 0.88 10.47
N ILE A 160 7.09 1.47 9.81
CA ILE A 160 6.30 2.59 10.38
C ILE A 160 5.61 2.18 11.68
N GLY A 161 4.92 1.04 11.70
CA GLY A 161 4.26 0.53 12.90
C GLY A 161 5.24 0.34 14.05
N GLN A 162 6.44 -0.17 13.76
CA GLN A 162 7.51 -0.36 14.73
C GLN A 162 8.09 0.96 15.23
N PHE A 163 8.29 1.96 14.37
CA PHE A 163 8.72 3.29 14.79
C PHE A 163 7.73 3.93 15.76
N PHE A 164 6.43 3.83 15.49
CA PHE A 164 5.40 4.31 16.41
C PHE A 164 5.43 3.58 17.75
N ALA A 165 5.62 2.25 17.74
CA ALA A 165 5.73 1.47 18.97
C ALA A 165 6.97 1.87 19.80
N ILE A 166 8.11 2.08 19.15
CA ILE A 166 9.35 2.54 19.78
C ILE A 166 9.15 3.94 20.36
N ALA A 167 8.60 4.88 19.58
CA ALA A 167 8.32 6.23 20.03
C ALA A 167 7.37 6.25 21.24
N LEU A 168 6.26 5.49 21.19
CA LEU A 168 5.33 5.43 22.32
C LEU A 168 6.00 4.87 23.59
N ARG A 169 6.88 3.88 23.44
CA ARG A 169 7.63 3.32 24.57
C ARG A 169 8.64 4.33 25.11
N ALA A 170 9.45 4.94 24.25
CA ALA A 170 10.42 5.96 24.63
C ALA A 170 9.76 7.15 25.33
N TYR A 171 8.58 7.57 24.85
CA TYR A 171 7.78 8.62 25.46
C TYR A 171 7.37 8.26 26.89
N LYS A 172 6.84 7.04 27.08
CA LYS A 172 6.47 6.54 28.42
C LYS A 172 7.68 6.47 29.36
N GLU A 173 8.81 5.96 28.88
CA GLU A 173 10.05 5.87 29.67
C GLU A 173 10.57 7.27 30.04
N ALA A 174 10.60 8.22 29.10
CA ALA A 174 11.01 9.59 29.37
C ALA A 174 10.06 10.30 30.35
N ALA A 175 8.76 10.07 30.23
CA ALA A 175 7.76 10.66 31.12
C ALA A 175 7.91 10.12 32.55
N GLN A 176 8.06 8.80 32.70
CA GLN A 176 8.29 8.16 33.99
C GLN A 176 9.57 8.68 34.65
N THR A 177 10.66 8.81 33.89
CA THR A 177 11.92 9.36 34.39
C THR A 177 11.75 10.80 34.88
N LYS A 178 11.15 11.69 34.06
CA LYS A 178 11.01 13.11 34.43
C LYS A 178 10.02 13.33 35.58
N ILE A 179 8.93 12.57 35.62
CA ILE A 179 8.00 12.59 36.76
C ILE A 179 8.72 12.08 38.02
N GLY A 180 9.51 11.00 37.91
CA GLY A 180 10.32 10.48 39.00
C GLY A 180 11.33 11.49 39.54
N GLU A 181 12.03 12.22 38.64
CA GLU A 181 12.94 13.30 39.03
C GLU A 181 12.21 14.42 39.80
N ILE A 182 11.04 14.85 39.33
CA ILE A 182 10.21 15.87 40.01
C ILE A 182 9.79 15.40 41.40
N LEU A 183 9.26 14.17 41.50
CA LEU A 183 8.80 13.62 42.77
C LEU A 183 9.95 13.45 43.76
N ASN A 184 11.11 13.00 43.28
CA ASN A 184 12.31 12.83 44.09
C ASN A 184 12.88 14.19 44.56
N GLU A 185 12.81 15.23 43.71
CA GLU A 185 13.28 16.57 44.09
C GLU A 185 12.37 17.23 45.13
N LEU A 186 11.07 16.90 45.12
CA LEU A 186 10.08 17.39 46.07
C LEU A 186 9.82 16.43 47.23
N ASP A 187 10.60 15.36 47.37
CA ASP A 187 10.42 14.35 48.41
C ASP A 187 10.69 14.95 49.81
N PRO A 188 9.68 14.98 50.70
CA PRO A 188 9.84 15.51 52.05
C PRO A 188 10.90 14.79 52.89
N GLU A 189 11.08 13.48 52.69
CA GLU A 189 12.06 12.69 53.43
C GLU A 189 13.48 13.06 52.98
N ARG A 190 13.70 13.14 51.67
CA ARG A 190 14.98 13.59 51.11
C ARG A 190 15.32 15.03 51.49
N ILE A 191 14.34 15.94 51.47
CA ILE A 191 14.52 17.33 51.94
C ILE A 191 14.87 17.35 53.44
N ALA A 192 14.35 16.40 54.22
CA ALA A 192 14.71 16.28 55.63
C ALA A 192 16.15 15.76 55.84
N GLU A 193 16.57 14.76 55.05
CA GLU A 193 17.89 14.12 55.09
C GLU A 193 19.02 15.05 54.60
N GLU A 194 18.82 15.77 53.49
CA GLU A 194 19.78 16.75 52.95
C GLU A 194 20.15 17.84 53.99
N ASN A 195 19.31 18.01 55.03
CA ASN A 195 19.42 19.03 56.06
C ASN A 195 19.74 18.48 57.46
N GLU A 196 20.07 17.18 57.62
CA GLU A 196 20.39 16.58 58.94
C GLU A 196 21.64 17.17 59.61
N ASN A 197 22.52 17.81 58.86
CA ASN A 197 23.74 18.44 59.38
C ASN A 197 23.54 19.85 59.97
N GLY A 198 22.31 20.38 60.01
CA GLY A 198 22.00 21.72 60.49
C GLY A 198 21.76 21.80 62.01
N LEU A 199 22.35 22.79 62.68
CA LEU A 199 22.19 23.12 64.12
C LEU A 199 20.73 23.45 64.56
N LYS A 200 19.73 23.29 63.70
CA LYS A 200 18.34 23.72 63.90
C LYS A 200 17.49 22.54 64.40
N PHE A 201 16.91 22.68 65.59
CA PHE A 201 16.05 21.67 66.22
C PHE A 201 14.59 22.12 66.29
N GLY A 202 13.65 21.17 66.30
CA GLY A 202 12.24 21.43 66.58
C GLY A 202 11.53 22.30 65.50
N PRO A 203 10.72 23.31 65.88
CA PRO A 203 9.98 24.16 64.94
C PRO A 203 10.84 24.86 63.89
N LEU A 204 12.08 25.25 64.25
CA LEU A 204 13.02 25.89 63.33
C LEU A 204 13.50 24.94 62.21
N ARG A 205 13.56 23.63 62.48
CA ARG A 205 13.88 22.62 61.47
C ARG A 205 12.74 22.49 60.45
N LYS A 206 11.49 22.45 60.92
CA LYS A 206 10.31 22.35 60.06
C LYS A 206 10.14 23.58 59.17
N ALA A 207 10.34 24.79 59.73
CA ALA A 207 10.30 26.02 58.94
C ALA A 207 11.35 26.02 57.82
N HIS A 208 12.58 25.61 58.14
CA HIS A 208 13.64 25.49 57.15
C HIS A 208 13.35 24.44 56.06
N GLN A 209 12.83 23.27 56.44
CA GLN A 209 12.43 22.25 55.47
C GLN A 209 11.33 22.75 54.52
N PHE A 210 10.39 23.56 55.03
CA PHE A 210 9.37 24.20 54.23
C PHE A 210 9.95 25.24 53.27
N ASP A 211 10.90 26.07 53.74
CA ASP A 211 11.61 27.04 52.88
C ASP A 211 12.35 26.31 51.74
N CYS A 212 13.07 25.23 52.05
CA CYS A 212 13.74 24.40 51.05
C CYS A 212 12.75 23.82 50.02
N TYR A 213 11.62 23.27 50.48
CA TYR A 213 10.57 22.80 49.59
C TYR A 213 10.05 23.91 48.67
N GLN A 214 9.80 25.10 49.22
CA GLN A 214 9.29 26.24 48.46
C GLN A 214 10.29 26.69 47.38
N ASP A 215 11.59 26.68 47.67
CA ASP A 215 12.64 27.04 46.73
C ASP A 215 12.79 26.00 45.60
N LYS A 216 12.76 24.71 45.93
CA LYS A 216 12.75 23.63 44.93
C LYS A 216 11.50 23.69 44.05
N TYR A 217 10.33 23.90 44.63
CA TYR A 217 9.08 24.06 43.89
C TYR A 217 9.11 25.28 42.95
N LYS A 218 9.58 26.44 43.41
CA LYS A 218 9.74 27.64 42.56
C LYS A 218 10.69 27.39 41.41
N THR A 219 11.78 26.66 41.65
CA THR A 219 12.74 26.28 40.60
C THR A 219 12.07 25.43 39.52
N LEU A 220 11.35 24.38 39.92
CA LEU A 220 10.60 23.54 38.99
C LEU A 220 9.50 24.32 38.25
N GLN A 221 8.80 25.22 38.94
CA GLN A 221 7.80 26.08 38.32
C GLN A 221 8.43 27.02 37.27
N ASN A 222 9.61 27.57 37.54
CA ASN A 222 10.34 28.40 36.59
C ASN A 222 10.79 27.57 35.38
N TRP A 223 11.31 26.36 35.59
CA TRP A 223 11.71 25.45 34.51
C TRP A 223 10.54 25.03 33.64
N HIS A 224 9.37 24.80 34.22
CA HIS A 224 8.15 24.54 33.47
C HIS A 224 7.74 25.77 32.63
N ARG A 225 7.73 26.96 33.23
CA ARG A 225 7.36 28.21 32.52
C ARG A 225 8.34 28.59 31.41
N SER A 226 9.63 28.33 31.61
CA SER A 226 10.67 28.64 30.63
C SER A 226 10.80 27.58 29.53
N GLY A 227 10.06 26.47 29.62
CA GLY A 227 10.16 25.36 28.67
C GLY A 227 11.34 24.42 28.90
N LEU A 228 12.24 24.71 29.85
CA LEU A 228 13.42 23.87 30.16
C LEU A 228 13.03 22.44 30.54
N LEU A 229 11.91 22.27 31.26
CA LEU A 229 11.41 20.95 31.62
C LEU A 229 11.00 20.15 30.37
N LEU A 230 10.35 20.80 29.41
CA LEU A 230 9.95 20.19 28.15
C LEU A 230 11.18 19.85 27.30
N GLU A 231 12.16 20.74 27.21
CA GLU A 231 13.42 20.47 26.50
C GLU A 231 14.17 19.28 27.11
N ALA A 232 14.26 19.22 28.45
CA ALA A 232 14.88 18.10 29.14
C ALA A 232 14.11 16.79 28.90
N PHE A 233 12.78 16.84 28.85
CA PHE A 233 11.95 15.70 28.48
C PHE A 233 12.20 15.25 27.04
N MET A 234 12.22 16.18 26.08
CA MET A 234 12.43 15.88 24.66
C MET A 234 13.81 15.24 24.41
N LYS A 235 14.86 15.73 25.07
CA LYS A 235 16.20 15.13 25.00
C LYS A 235 16.22 13.71 25.55
N GLU A 236 15.55 13.45 26.68
CA GLU A 236 15.48 12.10 27.25
C GLU A 236 14.64 11.17 26.35
N PHE A 237 13.58 11.69 25.75
CA PHE A 237 12.76 10.99 24.78
C PHE A 237 13.56 10.58 23.54
N GLU A 238 14.27 11.50 22.90
CA GLU A 238 15.12 11.24 21.73
C GLU A 238 16.20 10.20 22.05
N LYS A 239 16.86 10.34 23.20
CA LYS A 239 17.86 9.38 23.69
C LYS A 239 17.26 7.98 23.86
N ASN A 240 16.04 7.87 24.40
CA ASN A 240 15.35 6.61 24.55
C ASN A 240 14.94 6.00 23.19
N CYS A 241 14.48 6.81 22.24
CA CYS A 241 14.22 6.38 20.87
C CYS A 241 15.47 5.76 20.22
N GLN A 242 16.61 6.48 20.27
CA GLN A 242 17.87 5.99 19.73
C GLN A 242 18.34 4.69 20.40
N LYS A 243 18.26 4.62 21.73
CA LYS A 243 18.64 3.43 22.50
C LYS A 243 17.77 2.21 22.18
N LEU A 244 16.46 2.39 22.05
CA LEU A 244 15.54 1.31 21.71
C LEU A 244 15.69 0.86 20.26
N TYR A 245 16.02 1.79 19.36
CA TYR A 245 16.32 1.47 17.97
C TYR A 245 17.62 0.69 17.81
N GLN A 246 18.71 1.12 18.47
CA GLN A 246 20.00 0.43 18.42
C GLN A 246 19.97 -0.98 19.03
N LYS A 247 19.11 -1.25 20.00
CA LYS A 247 18.93 -2.60 20.57
C LYS A 247 18.26 -3.58 19.60
N ARG A 248 17.76 -3.11 18.46
CA ARG A 248 17.08 -3.90 17.43
C ARG A 248 18.05 -4.36 16.33
N GLU A 249 19.10 -3.58 16.05
CA GLU A 249 20.21 -3.98 15.17
C GLU A 249 21.14 -4.97 15.87
#